data_AF-A0A385DMA3-F1
#
_entry.id   AF-A0A385DMA3-F1
#
_cell.length_a   1.000
_cell.length_b   1.000
_cell.length_c   1.000
_cell.angle_alpha   90.00
_cell.angle_beta   90.00
_cell.angle_gamma   90.00
#
_symmetry.space_group_name_H-M   'P 1'
#
loop_
_entity.id
_entity.type
_entity.pdbx_description
1 polymer ?
#
loop_
_entity_poly.entity_id
_entity_poly.type
_entity_poly.pdbx_seq_one_letter_code
_entity_poly.pdbx_strand_id
1 'polypeptide(L)'
;MTRTATSSVSCPSGTGQARWSYRSAVTGGTTTLCLNRVWVRDYCVLAEQSGDTISSIGSLTAASCDDTRVPRPYNQVVVVDAVYRAPAGAGADHCRRSAQDNRRYWSLLADDGATLVCFRARS
;
A
#
# COMPACT_ATOMS: atom_id res chain seq x y z
N MET A 1 -7.16 0.30 -10.41
CA MET A 1 -7.53 0.71 -11.79
C MET A 1 -6.29 1.28 -12.46
N THR A 2 -5.99 0.89 -13.70
CA THR A 2 -4.84 1.40 -14.47
C THR A 2 -5.35 2.35 -15.55
N ARG A 3 -4.71 3.51 -15.72
CA ARG A 3 -5.01 4.46 -16.81
C ARG A 3 -3.77 4.71 -17.65
N THR A 4 -3.93 4.71 -18.97
CA THR A 4 -2.84 4.90 -19.95
C THR A 4 -3.15 6.12 -20.81
N ALA A 5 -2.14 6.95 -21.11
CA ALA A 5 -2.22 7.89 -22.23
C ALA A 5 -0.87 8.16 -22.91
N THR A 6 -0.95 8.75 -24.09
CA THR A 6 0.15 9.03 -25.04
C THR A 6 0.65 10.48 -24.99
N SER A 7 0.09 11.33 -24.12
CA SER A 7 0.53 12.72 -23.83
C SER A 7 0.74 12.92 -22.31
N SER A 8 1.10 14.14 -21.87
CA SER A 8 1.40 14.45 -20.46
C SER A 8 0.18 14.26 -19.55
N VAL A 9 0.01 13.05 -19.02
CA VAL A 9 -1.01 12.74 -18.00
C VAL A 9 -0.52 13.21 -16.63
N SER A 10 -1.38 13.95 -15.91
CA SER A 10 -1.27 14.11 -14.45
C SER A 10 -1.77 12.83 -13.78
N CYS A 11 -0.85 12.00 -13.31
CA CYS A 11 -1.22 10.87 -12.47
C CYS A 11 -1.54 11.34 -11.05
N PRO A 12 -2.61 10.82 -10.42
CA PRO A 12 -2.79 10.95 -8.99
C PRO A 12 -1.54 10.50 -8.23
N SER A 13 -1.26 11.18 -7.13
CA SER A 13 -0.17 10.86 -6.21
C SER A 13 -0.73 10.69 -4.80
N GLY A 14 -0.31 9.63 -4.12
CA GLY A 14 -0.83 9.30 -2.80
C GLY A 14 -0.53 7.85 -2.44
N THR A 15 -1.05 7.40 -1.31
CA THR A 15 -0.81 6.05 -0.81
C THR A 15 -1.35 5.00 -1.78
N GLY A 16 -0.49 4.09 -2.23
CA GLY A 16 -0.84 3.07 -3.22
C GLY A 16 -0.91 3.57 -4.66
N GLN A 17 -0.64 4.85 -4.93
CA GLN A 17 -0.64 5.40 -6.29
C GLN A 17 0.80 5.54 -6.81
N ALA A 18 1.04 5.16 -8.05
CA ALA A 18 2.35 5.24 -8.69
C ALA A 18 2.25 5.68 -10.15
N ARG A 19 3.36 6.20 -10.66
CA ARG A 19 3.53 6.53 -12.07
C ARG A 19 4.65 5.69 -12.65
N TRP A 20 4.41 5.13 -13.82
CA TRP A 20 5.44 4.54 -14.66
C TRP A 20 5.43 5.20 -16.02
N SER A 21 6.59 5.54 -16.56
CA SER A 21 6.71 6.17 -17.87
C SER A 21 7.81 5.49 -18.67
N TYR A 22 7.52 5.27 -19.96
CA TYR A 22 8.48 4.73 -20.92
C TYR A 22 8.53 5.64 -22.15
N ARG A 23 9.74 5.98 -22.58
CA ARG A 23 9.98 6.72 -23.81
C ARG A 23 10.54 5.79 -24.87
N SER A 24 9.83 5.67 -25.99
CA SER A 24 10.25 4.86 -27.12
C SER A 24 11.46 5.47 -27.80
N ALA A 25 12.54 4.70 -27.93
CA ALA A 25 13.71 5.11 -28.70
C ALA A 25 13.45 5.14 -30.23
N VAL A 26 12.44 4.41 -30.71
CA VAL A 26 12.12 4.29 -32.14
C VAL A 26 11.18 5.41 -32.59
N THR A 27 10.11 5.65 -31.83
CA THR A 27 9.06 6.61 -32.22
C THR A 27 9.19 7.95 -31.50
N GLY A 28 10.07 8.07 -30.49
CA GLY A 28 10.25 9.27 -29.69
C GLY A 28 9.11 9.57 -28.70
N GLY A 29 7.99 8.86 -28.81
CA GLY A 29 6.79 9.03 -27.97
C GLY A 29 6.96 8.49 -26.55
N THR A 30 6.27 9.13 -25.60
CA THR A 30 6.24 8.71 -24.19
C THR A 30 4.89 8.12 -23.85
N THR A 31 4.89 6.91 -23.30
CA THR A 31 3.71 6.29 -22.68
C THR A 31 3.81 6.45 -21.18
N THR A 32 2.73 6.93 -20.55
CA THR A 32 2.63 7.00 -19.08
C THR A 32 1.48 6.14 -18.58
N LEU A 33 1.76 5.33 -17.57
CA LEU A 33 0.80 4.53 -16.80
C LEU A 33 0.62 5.18 -15.43
N CYS A 34 -0.64 5.48 -15.11
CA CYS A 34 -1.05 5.80 -13.75
C CYS A 34 -1.54 4.51 -13.11
N LEU A 35 -0.81 4.06 -12.09
CA LEU A 35 -1.04 2.82 -11.38
C LEU A 35 -1.70 3.12 -10.06
N ASN A 36 -2.74 2.37 -9.74
CA ASN A 36 -3.32 2.36 -8.41
C ASN A 36 -3.31 0.93 -7.88
N ARG A 37 -2.76 0.76 -6.69
CA ARG A 37 -2.61 -0.52 -6.04
C ARG A 37 -3.96 -1.14 -5.75
N VAL A 38 -4.07 -2.42 -6.08
CA VAL A 38 -5.15 -3.26 -5.58
C VAL A 38 -4.70 -3.86 -4.26
N TRP A 39 -5.46 -3.61 -3.21
CA TRP A 39 -5.22 -4.18 -1.89
C TRP A 39 -5.96 -5.49 -1.77
N VAL A 40 -5.21 -6.58 -1.60
CA VAL A 40 -5.74 -7.94 -1.52
C VAL A 40 -5.43 -8.48 -0.13
N ARG A 41 -6.43 -9.08 0.51
CA ARG A 41 -6.25 -9.74 1.81
C ARG A 41 -5.19 -10.84 1.71
N ASP A 42 -4.42 -10.99 2.79
CA ASP A 42 -3.31 -11.93 2.94
C ASP A 42 -2.10 -11.67 2.01
N TYR A 43 -2.09 -10.57 1.26
CA TYR A 43 -0.87 -10.11 0.59
C TYR A 43 0.08 -9.42 1.57
N CYS A 44 1.37 -9.57 1.32
CA CYS A 44 2.42 -9.03 2.16
C CYS A 44 3.10 -7.81 1.53
N VAL A 45 3.39 -6.85 2.39
CA VAL A 45 4.09 -5.61 2.03
C VAL A 45 5.21 -5.34 3.03
N LEU A 46 6.20 -4.59 2.59
CA LEU A 46 7.29 -4.15 3.46
C LEU A 46 6.81 -3.00 4.34
N ALA A 47 7.33 -2.94 5.56
CA ALA A 47 7.11 -1.85 6.48
C ALA A 47 8.36 -1.53 7.30
N GLU A 48 8.36 -0.34 7.86
CA GLU A 48 9.38 0.14 8.78
C GLU A 48 8.76 0.21 10.18
N GLN A 49 9.30 -0.57 11.12
CA GLN A 49 9.03 -0.41 12.56
C GLN A 49 10.08 0.47 13.21
N SER A 50 9.63 1.28 14.15
CA SER A 50 10.48 1.82 15.21
C SER A 50 9.89 1.44 16.56
N GLY A 51 10.58 0.57 17.30
CA GLY A 51 10.07 -0.01 18.53
C GLY A 51 8.77 -0.77 18.27
N ASP A 52 7.68 -0.26 18.82
CA ASP A 52 6.35 -0.85 18.73
C ASP A 52 5.49 -0.25 17.60
N THR A 53 5.92 0.85 16.99
CA THR A 53 5.11 1.56 15.99
C THR A 53 5.61 1.29 14.57
N ILE A 54 4.67 1.20 13.63
CA ILE A 54 5.02 1.25 12.20
C ILE A 54 5.18 2.72 11.84
N SER A 55 6.39 3.13 11.48
CA SER A 55 6.69 4.49 11.01
C SER A 55 6.33 4.68 9.54
N SER A 56 6.37 3.60 8.74
CA SER A 56 6.06 3.64 7.31
C SER A 56 5.59 2.29 6.78
N ILE A 57 4.63 2.30 5.86
CA ILE A 57 4.22 1.12 5.10
C ILE A 57 4.59 1.36 3.64
N GLY A 58 5.33 0.41 3.07
CA GLY A 58 5.72 0.40 1.66
C GLY A 58 4.51 0.14 0.77
N SER A 59 3.68 1.16 0.56
CA SER A 59 2.40 1.03 -0.13
C SER A 59 2.50 0.62 -1.61
N LEU A 60 3.70 0.62 -2.18
CA LEU A 60 3.98 0.15 -3.54
C LEU A 60 4.85 -1.11 -3.58
N THR A 61 5.18 -1.67 -2.42
CA THR A 61 6.01 -2.88 -2.32
C THR A 61 5.15 -4.14 -2.42
N ALA A 62 5.76 -5.22 -2.88
CA ALA A 62 5.21 -6.56 -2.74
C ALA A 62 6.33 -7.44 -2.20
N ALA A 63 6.00 -8.31 -1.26
CA ALA A 63 6.94 -9.23 -0.64
C ALA A 63 6.29 -10.60 -0.50
N SER A 64 7.12 -11.64 -0.45
CA SER A 64 6.66 -12.91 0.08
C SER A 64 6.38 -12.75 1.58
N CYS A 65 5.33 -13.37 2.08
CA CYS A 65 5.03 -13.36 3.50
C CYS A 65 6.11 -14.09 4.34
N ASP A 66 6.94 -14.89 3.69
CA ASP A 66 8.04 -15.64 4.30
C ASP A 66 9.42 -14.99 4.10
N ASP A 67 9.46 -13.79 3.51
CA ASP A 67 10.72 -13.08 3.32
C ASP A 67 11.36 -12.72 4.67
N THR A 68 12.54 -13.30 4.91
CA THR A 68 13.38 -13.00 6.08
C THR A 68 14.41 -11.91 5.81
N ARG A 69 14.62 -11.56 4.54
CA ARG A 69 15.54 -10.51 4.10
C ARG A 69 14.74 -9.30 3.63
N VAL A 70 14.59 -8.33 4.51
CA VAL A 70 13.89 -7.08 4.21
C VAL A 70 14.89 -6.00 3.82
N PRO A 71 14.77 -5.37 2.64
CA PRO A 71 15.66 -4.29 2.24
C PRO A 71 15.36 -3.00 3.01
N ARG A 72 16.42 -2.27 3.35
CA ARG A 72 16.31 -0.90 3.88
C ARG A 72 15.54 0.01 2.90
N PRO A 73 14.77 1.01 3.38
CA PRO A 73 14.66 1.43 4.78
C PRO A 73 13.75 0.53 5.65
N TYR A 74 13.02 -0.39 5.03
CA TYR A 74 12.14 -1.31 5.73
C TYR A 74 12.93 -2.30 6.59
N ASN A 75 12.25 -2.87 7.57
CA ASN A 75 12.83 -3.86 8.48
C ASN A 75 11.86 -5.00 8.84
N GLN A 76 10.65 -5.01 8.26
CA GLN A 76 9.69 -6.09 8.47
C GLN A 76 8.74 -6.27 7.28
N VAL A 77 7.99 -7.36 7.35
CA VAL A 77 6.86 -7.67 6.46
C VAL A 77 5.57 -7.66 7.27
N VAL A 78 4.55 -6.96 6.78
CA VAL A 78 3.20 -6.97 7.35
C VAL A 78 2.20 -7.55 6.36
N VAL A 79 1.12 -8.10 6.88
CA VAL A 79 0.07 -8.76 6.09
C VAL A 79 -1.13 -7.84 6.00
N VAL A 80 -1.71 -7.68 4.80
CA VAL A 80 -3.01 -7.03 4.62
C VAL A 80 -4.07 -7.92 5.27
N ASP A 81 -4.66 -7.46 6.38
CA ASP A 81 -5.71 -8.20 7.08
C ASP A 81 -7.09 -7.96 6.46
N ALA A 82 -7.37 -6.70 6.13
CA ALA A 82 -8.66 -6.30 5.59
C ALA A 82 -8.59 -4.99 4.82
N VAL A 83 -9.60 -4.75 3.98
CA VAL A 83 -9.75 -3.55 3.16
C VAL A 83 -11.21 -3.14 3.21
N TYR A 84 -11.47 -1.89 3.59
CA TYR A 84 -12.82 -1.37 3.75
C TYR A 84 -12.95 0.01 3.10
N ARG A 85 -14.18 0.43 2.85
CA ARG A 85 -14.47 1.86 2.66
C ARG A 85 -14.13 2.58 3.97
N ALA A 86 -13.35 3.64 3.90
CA ALA A 86 -12.91 4.38 5.07
C ALA A 86 -14.10 5.12 5.74
N PRO A 87 -14.38 4.87 7.03
CA PRO A 87 -15.27 5.73 7.81
C PRO A 87 -14.62 7.10 8.12
N ALA A 88 -15.41 8.04 8.63
CA ALA A 88 -14.86 9.29 9.15
C ALA A 88 -13.90 9.03 10.32
N GLY A 89 -12.70 9.63 10.28
CA GLY A 89 -11.67 9.38 11.29
C GLY A 89 -11.06 7.97 11.24
N ALA A 90 -11.14 7.29 10.08
CA ALA A 90 -10.60 5.96 9.88
C ALA A 90 -9.13 5.81 10.31
N GLY A 91 -8.84 4.68 10.94
CA GLY A 91 -7.52 4.35 11.49
C GLY A 91 -7.49 2.95 12.07
N ALA A 92 -6.38 2.56 12.69
CA ALA A 92 -6.11 1.18 13.10
C ALA A 92 -7.15 0.60 14.09
N ASP A 93 -7.81 1.42 14.91
CA ASP A 93 -8.88 0.93 15.79
C ASP A 93 -10.08 0.37 15.03
N HIS A 94 -10.33 0.86 13.81
CA HIS A 94 -11.37 0.34 12.92
C HIS A 94 -11.01 -1.01 12.28
N CYS A 95 -9.78 -1.49 12.48
CA CYS A 95 -9.33 -2.80 11.98
C CYS A 95 -9.64 -3.94 12.94
N ARG A 96 -10.02 -3.64 14.20
CA ARG A 96 -10.40 -4.65 15.18
C ARG A 96 -11.73 -5.29 14.80
N ARG A 97 -11.83 -6.61 14.94
CA ARG A 97 -13.05 -7.37 14.57
C ARG A 97 -14.11 -7.39 15.68
N SER A 98 -13.70 -7.19 16.93
CA SER A 98 -14.58 -7.06 18.09
C SER A 98 -13.88 -6.30 19.22
N ALA A 99 -14.62 -6.00 20.29
CA ALA A 99 -14.05 -5.36 21.49
C ALA A 99 -13.03 -6.25 22.23
N GLN A 100 -13.08 -7.57 22.02
CA GLN A 100 -12.15 -8.54 22.62
C GLN A 100 -10.95 -8.87 21.71
N ASP A 101 -10.86 -8.24 20.54
CA ASP A 101 -9.75 -8.45 19.61
C ASP A 101 -8.49 -7.74 20.10
N ASN A 102 -7.64 -8.50 20.79
CA ASN A 102 -6.38 -8.00 21.36
C ASN A 102 -5.22 -7.98 20.35
N ARG A 103 -5.48 -8.27 19.07
CA ARG A 103 -4.44 -8.18 18.05
C ARG A 103 -4.03 -6.73 17.83
N ARG A 104 -2.73 -6.56 17.56
CA ARG A 104 -2.21 -5.28 17.11
C ARG A 104 -2.46 -5.11 15.62
N TYR A 105 -3.01 -3.95 15.27
CA TYR A 105 -3.26 -3.55 13.90
C TYR A 105 -2.50 -2.28 13.56
N TRP A 106 -2.17 -2.15 12.29
CA TRP A 106 -1.73 -0.90 11.67
C TRP A 106 -2.65 -0.60 10.50
N SER A 107 -2.62 0.63 10.02
CA SER A 107 -3.49 1.04 8.92
C SER A 107 -2.85 2.10 8.05
N LEU A 108 -3.32 2.18 6.82
CA LEU A 108 -3.17 3.37 5.98
C LEU A 108 -4.48 3.71 5.29
N LEU A 109 -4.57 4.95 4.83
CA LEU A 109 -5.63 5.41 3.97
C LEU A 109 -5.12 5.49 2.53
N ALA A 110 -5.75 4.71 1.65
CA ALA A 110 -5.51 4.70 0.22
C ALA A 110 -6.67 5.42 -0.52
N ASP A 111 -6.51 5.58 -1.84
CA ASP A 111 -7.54 6.16 -2.71
C ASP A 111 -8.02 7.53 -2.20
N ASP A 112 -7.07 8.42 -1.94
CA ASP A 112 -7.32 9.79 -1.45
C ASP A 112 -8.15 9.83 -0.16
N GLY A 113 -7.99 8.82 0.69
CA GLY A 113 -8.71 8.72 1.96
C GLY A 113 -9.97 7.85 1.90
N ALA A 114 -10.39 7.39 0.74
CA ALA A 114 -11.65 6.64 0.58
C ALA A 114 -11.55 5.16 1.02
N THR A 115 -10.34 4.61 1.10
CA THR A 115 -10.11 3.20 1.40
C THR A 115 -9.24 3.05 2.65
N LEU A 116 -9.74 2.36 3.66
CA LEU A 116 -8.95 1.95 4.82
C LEU A 116 -8.35 0.58 4.56
N VAL A 117 -7.03 0.48 4.63
CA VAL A 117 -6.30 -0.78 4.54
C VAL A 117 -5.75 -1.11 5.92
N CYS A 118 -6.11 -2.29 6.41
CA CYS A 118 -5.71 -2.81 7.71
C CYS A 118 -4.59 -3.82 7.55
N PHE A 119 -3.59 -3.74 8.43
CA PHE A 119 -2.45 -4.64 8.48
C PHE A 119 -2.30 -5.26 9.85
N ARG A 120 -1.72 -6.45 9.87
CA ARG A 120 -1.33 -7.16 11.08
C ARG A 120 0.10 -7.65 10.94
N ALA A 121 0.67 -8.06 12.06
CA ALA A 121 1.97 -8.71 12.04
C ALA A 121 1.86 -10.03 11.26
N ARG A 122 2.94 -10.40 10.59
CA ARG A 122 3.09 -11.75 10.06
C ARG A 122 3.05 -12.72 11.25
N SER A 123 2.22 -13.75 11.13
CA SER A 123 1.99 -14.81 12.12
C SER A 123 2.77 -16.04 11.73
#